data_AF-A0A518DXA7-F1
#
_entry.id   AF-A0A518DXA7-F1
#
_cell.length_a   1.000
_cell.length_b   1.000
_cell.length_c   1.000
_cell.angle_alpha   90.00
_cell.angle_beta   90.00
_cell.angle_gamma   90.00
#
_symmetry.space_group_name_H-M   'P 1'
#
loop_
_entity.id
_entity.type
_entity.pdbx_description
1 polymer ?
#
loop_
_entity_poly.entity_id
_entity_poly.type
_entity_poly.pdbx_seq_one_letter_code
_entity_poly.pdbx_strand_id
1 'polypeptide(L)'
;MIEDRPAMRAGDGFCTFLTDVPFMNVAYDCPHCDQIVRQDFSADTTEMRCPHCDHAWSVPPTAVVDGRIQQCLICPSQELYVRKDFSQRIGVTIIVIGLAASCIPWFYSMWYTTYGILFGTAIIDALMYHFTGNLLQCYRCHSQYREMDGLDEHGGFDLEVHEKHRQQTIRLAEAERAQRLHQAAADTAAPASESQDG
;
A
#
# COMPACT_ATOMS: atom_id res chain seq x y z
N MET A 1 45.36 29.76 -29.65
CA MET A 1 44.85 29.32 -30.97
C MET A 1 44.93 27.81 -30.96
N ILE A 2 43.77 27.20 -30.69
CA ILE A 2 43.33 25.81 -30.91
C ILE A 2 44.40 24.71 -30.70
N GLU A 3 44.24 24.01 -29.59
CA GLU A 3 44.94 22.78 -29.23
C GLU A 3 44.69 21.64 -30.21
N ASP A 4 45.79 20.96 -30.50
CA ASP A 4 45.93 19.71 -31.20
C ASP A 4 46.10 18.62 -30.14
N ARG A 5 45.22 17.61 -30.05
CA ARG A 5 45.56 16.26 -29.52
C ARG A 5 44.48 15.19 -29.81
N PRO A 6 44.90 13.91 -29.89
CA PRO A 6 44.32 12.91 -30.77
C PRO A 6 43.36 11.91 -30.10
N ALA A 7 42.71 11.13 -30.98
CA ALA A 7 41.91 9.94 -30.72
C ALA A 7 42.50 9.01 -29.63
N MET A 8 41.67 8.68 -28.65
CA MET A 8 41.93 7.66 -27.64
C MET A 8 40.97 6.48 -27.83
N ARG A 9 41.56 5.30 -27.64
CA ARG A 9 41.21 3.99 -28.16
C ARG A 9 39.99 3.34 -27.51
N ALA A 10 39.30 2.54 -28.32
CA ALA A 10 38.58 1.36 -27.88
C ALA A 10 39.52 0.43 -27.08
N GLY A 11 39.08 0.03 -25.90
CA GLY A 11 39.79 -0.87 -24.99
C GLY A 11 38.81 -1.39 -23.94
N ASP A 12 38.15 -2.48 -24.31
CA ASP A 12 38.02 -3.72 -23.54
C ASP A 12 37.87 -3.65 -22.02
N GLY A 13 36.73 -4.16 -21.54
CA GLY A 13 36.62 -4.77 -20.23
C GLY A 13 35.66 -4.07 -19.27
N PHE A 14 34.77 -4.86 -18.69
CA PHE A 14 33.96 -4.56 -17.51
C PHE A 14 32.67 -3.73 -17.70
N CYS A 15 31.55 -4.43 -17.93
CA CYS A 15 30.43 -4.38 -16.99
C CYS A 15 29.45 -5.53 -17.26
N THR A 16 29.77 -6.67 -16.65
CA THR A 16 28.80 -7.67 -16.22
C THR A 16 27.88 -7.04 -15.16
N PHE A 17 26.93 -6.19 -15.55
CA PHE A 17 25.84 -5.72 -14.65
C PHE A 17 24.59 -5.41 -15.48
N LEU A 18 24.11 -6.39 -16.24
CA LEU A 18 22.67 -6.58 -16.39
C LEU A 18 22.20 -7.33 -15.14
N THR A 19 22.31 -6.70 -13.97
CA THR A 19 21.39 -7.02 -12.88
C THR A 19 20.07 -6.42 -13.32
N ASP A 20 19.15 -7.26 -13.79
CA ASP A 20 17.73 -6.99 -13.68
C ASP A 20 17.49 -6.50 -12.25
N VAL A 21 17.38 -5.19 -12.07
CA VAL A 21 16.94 -4.64 -10.78
C VAL A 21 15.48 -5.06 -10.71
N PRO A 22 15.07 -5.93 -9.77
CA PRO A 22 13.67 -6.32 -9.67
C PRO A 22 12.88 -5.04 -9.42
N PHE A 23 12.08 -4.65 -10.41
CA PHE A 23 11.14 -3.56 -10.26
C PHE A 23 10.05 -4.06 -9.32
N MET A 24 9.97 -3.45 -8.14
CA MET A 24 8.95 -3.75 -7.15
C MET A 24 7.90 -2.64 -7.20
N ASN A 25 6.64 -3.00 -7.03
CA ASN A 25 5.56 -2.03 -7.07
C ASN A 25 5.06 -1.70 -5.66
N VAL A 26 4.83 -0.40 -5.40
CA VAL A 26 4.14 0.06 -4.20
C VAL A 26 2.88 0.84 -4.58
N ALA A 27 1.78 0.51 -3.89
CA ALA A 27 0.52 1.24 -3.93
C ALA A 27 0.25 1.88 -2.56
N TYR A 28 -0.04 3.18 -2.53
CA TYR A 28 -0.26 3.92 -1.30
C TYR A 28 -1.16 5.14 -1.51
N ASP A 29 -1.77 5.62 -0.43
CA ASP A 29 -2.47 6.91 -0.41
C ASP A 29 -1.47 8.00 -0.06
N CYS A 30 -1.36 9.05 -0.89
CA CYS A 30 -0.43 10.13 -0.63
C CYS A 30 -0.81 10.87 0.67
N PRO A 31 0.11 11.02 1.65
CA PRO A 31 -0.21 11.66 2.94
C PRO A 31 -0.50 13.17 2.83
N HIS A 32 -0.30 13.77 1.66
CA HIS A 32 -0.52 15.19 1.41
C HIS A 32 -1.80 15.48 0.60
N CYS A 33 -2.15 14.63 -0.37
CA CYS A 33 -3.27 14.90 -1.29
C CYS A 33 -4.32 13.79 -1.35
N ASP A 34 -4.14 12.70 -0.59
CA ASP A 34 -5.03 11.54 -0.51
C ASP A 34 -5.31 10.85 -1.85
N GLN A 35 -4.51 11.13 -2.88
CA GLN A 35 -4.58 10.41 -4.15
C GLN A 35 -3.89 9.05 -4.04
N ILE A 36 -4.51 8.03 -4.63
CA ILE A 36 -3.94 6.69 -4.73
C ILE A 36 -2.81 6.73 -5.76
N VAL A 37 -1.59 6.48 -5.31
CA VAL A 37 -0.40 6.38 -6.16
C VAL A 37 0.00 4.92 -6.31
N ARG A 38 0.39 4.54 -7.52
CA ARG A 38 1.14 3.32 -7.80
C ARG A 38 2.43 3.71 -8.50
N GLN A 39 3.56 3.29 -7.94
CA GLN A 39 4.86 3.56 -8.53
C GLN A 39 5.80 2.40 -8.26
N ASP A 40 6.76 2.25 -9.16
CA ASP A 40 7.81 1.26 -9.00
C ASP A 40 8.96 1.84 -8.16
N PHE A 41 9.61 0.98 -7.40
CA PHE A 41 10.78 1.32 -6.61
C PHE A 41 11.80 0.18 -6.69
N SER A 42 13.05 0.52 -6.38
CA SER A 42 14.17 -0.39 -6.26
C SER A 42 14.72 -0.39 -4.84
N ALA A 43 15.57 -1.35 -4.50
CA ALA A 43 16.27 -1.39 -3.21
C ALA A 43 17.12 -0.13 -2.94
N ASP A 44 17.60 0.54 -4.00
CA ASP A 44 18.41 1.76 -3.92
C ASP A 44 17.58 3.05 -3.89
N THR A 45 16.25 2.94 -3.82
CA THR A 45 15.37 4.11 -3.81
C THR A 45 15.50 4.86 -2.49
N THR A 46 16.04 6.08 -2.55
CA THR A 46 16.30 6.95 -1.39
C THR A 46 15.30 8.08 -1.24
N GLU A 47 14.54 8.40 -2.29
CA GLU A 47 13.51 9.43 -2.30
C GLU A 47 12.29 8.91 -3.06
N MET A 48 11.10 9.19 -2.51
CA MET A 48 9.82 8.90 -3.14
C MET A 48 9.09 10.22 -3.35
N ARG A 49 8.44 10.36 -4.50
CA ARG A 49 7.73 11.57 -4.91
C ARG A 49 6.34 11.23 -5.41
N CYS A 50 5.35 11.95 -4.92
CA CYS A 50 3.98 11.81 -5.39
C CYS A 50 3.83 12.45 -6.78
N PRO A 51 3.34 11.72 -7.80
CA PRO A 51 3.15 12.28 -9.15
C PRO A 51 1.99 13.29 -9.25
N HIS A 52 1.14 13.41 -8.22
CA HIS A 52 -0.04 14.29 -8.24
C HIS A 52 0.20 15.65 -7.58
N CYS A 53 0.89 15.69 -6.44
CA CYS A 53 1.12 16.93 -5.68
C CYS A 53 2.61 17.29 -5.56
N ASP A 54 3.49 16.49 -6.15
CA ASP A 54 4.95 16.67 -6.12
C ASP A 54 5.57 16.64 -4.72
N HIS A 55 4.79 16.24 -3.71
CA HIS A 55 5.30 16.03 -2.36
C HIS A 55 6.32 14.90 -2.37
N ALA A 56 7.50 15.16 -1.81
CA ALA A 56 8.60 14.21 -1.75
C ALA A 56 9.03 13.96 -0.31
N TRP A 57 9.47 12.74 -0.04
CA TRP A 57 10.01 12.31 1.25
C TRP A 57 11.18 11.35 1.07
N SER A 58 12.08 11.37 2.04
CA SER A 58 13.22 10.46 2.08
C SER A 58 12.79 9.08 2.55
N VAL A 59 13.23 8.05 1.83
CA VAL A 59 13.13 6.65 2.25
C VAL A 59 14.33 6.32 3.16
N PRO A 60 14.11 5.81 4.38
CA PRO A 60 15.22 5.44 5.24
C PRO A 60 15.99 4.27 4.62
N PRO A 61 17.35 4.26 4.67
CA PRO A 61 18.15 3.20 4.07
C PRO A 61 17.95 1.83 4.75
N THR A 62 17.36 1.82 5.95
CA THR A 62 16.96 0.61 6.67
C THR A 62 15.62 0.03 6.22
N ALA A 63 14.90 0.72 5.31
CA ALA A 63 13.58 0.27 4.89
C ALA A 63 13.64 -0.99 4.03
N VAL A 64 14.67 -1.09 3.18
CA VAL A 64 14.92 -2.26 2.34
C VAL A 64 16.29 -2.83 2.67
N VAL A 65 16.34 -4.06 3.19
CA VAL A 65 17.57 -4.76 3.56
C VAL A 65 17.58 -6.10 2.84
N ASP A 66 18.65 -6.39 2.10
CA ASP A 66 18.78 -7.62 1.29
C ASP A 66 17.59 -7.87 0.35
N GLY A 67 17.06 -6.80 -0.26
CA GLY A 67 15.89 -6.86 -1.15
C GLY A 67 14.55 -7.03 -0.44
N ARG A 68 14.51 -6.96 0.90
CA ARG A 68 13.31 -7.17 1.71
C ARG A 68 12.89 -5.92 2.44
N ILE A 69 11.59 -5.68 2.49
CA ILE A 69 11.03 -4.52 3.19
C ILE A 69 10.97 -4.82 4.69
N GLN A 70 11.81 -4.13 5.47
CA GLN A 70 11.80 -4.18 6.94
C GLN A 70 10.96 -3.04 7.55
N GLN A 71 10.75 -1.97 6.78
CA GLN A 71 9.99 -0.80 7.21
C GLN A 71 9.21 -0.22 6.04
N CYS A 72 8.03 0.32 6.32
CA CYS A 72 7.20 0.97 5.31
C CYS A 72 7.94 2.17 4.67
N LEU A 73 7.83 2.31 3.35
CA LEU A 73 8.44 3.40 2.56
C LEU A 73 7.68 4.73 2.68
N ILE A 74 6.44 4.69 3.20
CA ILE A 74 5.51 5.82 3.24
C ILE A 74 5.35 6.36 4.67
N CYS A 75 5.44 5.49 5.68
CA CYS A 75 5.30 5.85 7.08
C CYS A 75 6.38 5.16 7.91
N PRO A 76 6.75 5.66 9.10
CA PRO A 76 7.86 5.11 9.88
C PRO A 76 7.56 3.73 10.53
N SER A 77 6.46 3.04 10.18
CA SER A 77 6.06 1.77 10.78
C SER A 77 6.90 0.59 10.28
N GLN A 78 7.29 -0.30 11.19
CA GLN A 78 7.93 -1.60 10.89
C GLN A 78 6.92 -2.76 10.93
N GLU A 79 5.69 -2.48 11.36
CA GLU A 79 4.65 -3.50 11.45
C GLU A 79 4.02 -3.70 10.05
N LEU A 80 4.42 -4.79 9.41
CA LEU A 80 4.03 -5.23 8.06
C LEU A 80 3.48 -6.66 8.16
N TYR A 81 2.52 -7.01 7.31
CA TYR A 81 1.95 -8.37 7.26
C TYR A 81 1.69 -8.85 5.84
N VAL A 82 1.75 -10.16 5.67
CA VAL A 82 1.44 -10.82 4.39
C VAL A 82 -0.06 -11.03 4.27
N ARG A 83 -0.59 -10.73 3.09
CA ARG A 83 -1.97 -11.00 2.70
C ARG A 83 -2.00 -11.54 1.28
N LYS A 84 -3.01 -12.35 0.95
CA LYS A 84 -3.33 -12.65 -0.46
C LYS A 84 -3.80 -11.39 -1.19
N ASP A 85 -3.32 -11.17 -2.40
CA ASP A 85 -3.77 -10.10 -3.28
C ASP A 85 -5.12 -10.39 -3.96
N PHE A 86 -6.09 -10.80 -3.15
CA PHE A 86 -7.38 -11.15 -3.73
C PHE A 86 -8.16 -9.87 -4.05
N SER A 87 -8.43 -9.66 -5.34
CA SER A 87 -9.33 -8.60 -5.79
C SER A 87 -10.75 -8.91 -5.33
N GLN A 88 -11.15 -8.29 -4.22
CA GLN A 88 -12.49 -8.44 -3.64
C GLN A 88 -13.59 -8.16 -4.68
N ARG A 89 -13.35 -7.26 -5.63
CA ARG A 89 -14.28 -6.95 -6.72
C ARG A 89 -14.53 -8.16 -7.62
N ILE A 90 -13.51 -8.94 -7.94
CA ILE A 90 -13.65 -10.11 -8.81
C ILE A 90 -14.44 -11.20 -8.10
N GLY A 91 -14.11 -11.53 -6.85
CA GLY A 91 -14.85 -12.53 -6.06
C GLY A 91 -16.33 -12.17 -5.93
N VAL A 92 -16.64 -10.91 -5.57
CA VAL A 92 -18.04 -10.44 -5.49
C VAL A 92 -18.74 -10.53 -6.84
N THR A 93 -18.05 -10.18 -7.94
CA THR A 93 -18.63 -10.27 -9.29
C THR A 93 -18.98 -11.71 -9.64
N ILE A 94 -18.12 -12.67 -9.33
CA ILE A 94 -18.36 -14.10 -9.57
C ILE A 94 -19.58 -14.58 -8.77
N ILE A 95 -19.69 -14.20 -7.50
CA ILE A 95 -20.82 -14.55 -6.64
C ILE A 95 -22.13 -13.99 -7.22
N VAL A 96 -22.14 -12.71 -7.62
CA VAL A 96 -23.33 -12.06 -8.19
C VAL A 96 -23.76 -12.74 -9.48
N ILE A 97 -22.81 -13.04 -10.37
CA ILE A 97 -23.09 -13.75 -11.64
C ILE A 97 -23.61 -15.16 -11.36
N GLY A 98 -22.98 -15.90 -10.44
CA GLY A 98 -23.39 -17.25 -10.06
C GLY A 98 -24.80 -17.29 -9.50
N LEU A 99 -25.13 -16.35 -8.61
CA LEU A 99 -26.47 -16.22 -8.04
C LEU A 99 -27.50 -15.91 -9.12
N ALA A 100 -27.26 -14.89 -9.95
CA ALA A 100 -28.16 -14.51 -11.03
C ALA A 100 -28.38 -15.66 -12.03
N ALA A 101 -27.32 -16.37 -12.40
CA ALA A 101 -27.39 -17.53 -13.27
C ALA A 101 -28.18 -18.69 -12.63
N SER A 102 -28.07 -18.89 -11.31
CA SER A 102 -28.79 -19.93 -10.59
C SER A 102 -30.31 -19.69 -10.48
N CYS A 103 -30.76 -18.44 -10.60
CA CYS A 103 -32.20 -18.09 -10.54
C CYS A 103 -33.00 -18.72 -11.68
N ILE A 104 -32.41 -18.90 -12.86
CA ILE A 104 -33.07 -19.48 -14.04
C ILE A 104 -33.44 -20.95 -13.80
N PRO A 105 -32.50 -21.88 -13.52
CA PRO A 105 -32.84 -23.28 -13.24
C PRO A 105 -33.66 -23.45 -11.97
N TRP A 106 -33.49 -22.57 -10.97
CA TRP A 106 -34.35 -22.55 -9.79
C TRP A 106 -35.82 -22.35 -10.14
N PHE A 107 -36.12 -21.38 -11.01
CA PHE A 107 -37.49 -21.11 -11.48
C PHE A 107 -38.14 -22.34 -12.13
N TYR A 108 -37.35 -23.12 -12.89
CA TYR A 108 -37.79 -24.36 -13.53
C TYR A 108 -37.70 -25.61 -12.63
N SER A 109 -37.44 -25.46 -11.33
CA SER A 109 -37.29 -26.57 -10.37
C SER A 109 -36.16 -27.56 -10.72
N MET A 110 -35.14 -27.12 -11.48
CA MET A 110 -33.98 -27.92 -11.87
C MET A 110 -32.88 -27.87 -10.81
N TRP A 111 -33.15 -28.50 -9.66
CA TRP A 111 -32.30 -28.42 -8.47
C TRP A 111 -30.85 -28.87 -8.71
N TYR A 112 -30.61 -29.94 -9.46
CA TYR A 112 -29.25 -30.39 -9.81
C TYR A 112 -28.44 -29.31 -10.53
N THR A 113 -29.06 -28.62 -11.49
CA THR A 113 -28.41 -27.57 -12.28
C THR A 113 -28.15 -26.33 -11.43
N THR A 114 -29.11 -25.92 -10.60
CA THR A 114 -28.93 -24.79 -9.65
C THR A 114 -27.72 -25.03 -8.76
N TYR A 115 -27.66 -26.18 -8.09
CA TYR A 115 -26.52 -26.50 -7.22
C TYR A 115 -25.22 -26.64 -8.02
N GLY A 116 -25.26 -27.23 -9.22
CA GLY A 116 -24.10 -27.31 -10.10
C GLY A 116 -23.50 -25.95 -10.42
N ILE A 117 -24.33 -24.94 -10.72
CA ILE A 117 -23.87 -23.56 -10.96
C ILE A 117 -23.25 -22.97 -9.70
N LEU A 118 -23.93 -23.08 -8.55
CA LEU A 118 -23.43 -22.51 -7.29
C LEU A 118 -22.09 -23.14 -6.88
N PHE A 119 -21.98 -24.47 -6.91
CA PHE A 119 -20.72 -25.17 -6.64
C PHE A 119 -19.65 -24.83 -7.68
N GLY A 120 -20.01 -24.76 -8.95
CA GLY A 120 -19.08 -24.34 -10.02
C GLY A 120 -18.50 -22.95 -9.75
N THR A 121 -19.33 -21.98 -9.37
CA THR A 121 -18.86 -20.63 -9.04
C THR A 121 -17.99 -20.60 -7.79
N ALA A 122 -18.31 -21.41 -6.76
CA ALA A 122 -17.48 -21.53 -5.56
C ALA A 122 -16.12 -22.18 -5.85
N ILE A 123 -16.06 -23.17 -6.74
CA ILE A 123 -14.80 -23.78 -7.19
C ILE A 123 -13.95 -22.76 -7.95
N ILE A 124 -14.56 -21.98 -8.85
CA ILE A 124 -13.85 -20.93 -9.59
C ILE A 124 -13.25 -19.90 -8.61
N ASP A 125 -14.03 -19.43 -7.63
CA ASP A 125 -13.55 -18.50 -6.60
C ASP A 125 -12.37 -19.08 -5.80
N ALA A 126 -12.48 -20.35 -5.37
CA ALA A 126 -11.40 -21.05 -4.65
C ALA A 126 -10.13 -21.21 -5.50
N LEU A 127 -10.27 -21.54 -6.79
CA LEU A 127 -9.13 -21.61 -7.71
C LEU A 127 -8.46 -20.25 -7.87
N MET A 128 -9.24 -19.19 -8.06
CA MET A 128 -8.71 -17.83 -8.13
C MET A 128 -7.96 -17.44 -6.86
N TYR A 129 -8.52 -17.75 -5.68
CA TYR A 129 -7.84 -17.52 -4.41
C TYR A 129 -6.49 -18.27 -4.32
N HIS A 130 -6.45 -19.53 -4.77
CA HIS A 130 -5.23 -20.32 -4.75
C HIS A 130 -4.14 -19.77 -5.69
N PHE A 131 -4.52 -19.32 -6.88
CA PHE A 131 -3.58 -18.74 -7.86
C PHE A 131 -3.18 -17.29 -7.57
N THR A 132 -3.85 -16.63 -6.62
CA THR A 132 -3.55 -15.26 -6.24
C THR A 132 -2.23 -15.18 -5.48
N GLY A 133 -1.35 -14.26 -5.92
CA GLY A 133 -0.07 -13.98 -5.29
C GLY A 133 -0.21 -13.35 -3.90
N ASN A 134 0.90 -13.29 -3.17
CA ASN A 134 0.96 -12.60 -1.89
C ASN A 134 1.31 -11.12 -2.11
N LEU A 135 0.88 -10.27 -1.18
CA LEU A 135 1.27 -8.87 -1.05
C LEU A 135 1.66 -8.60 0.39
N LEU A 136 2.56 -7.65 0.59
CA LEU A 136 2.88 -7.14 1.91
C LEU A 136 2.10 -5.86 2.16
N GLN A 137 1.49 -5.71 3.33
CA GLN A 137 0.71 -4.54 3.68
C GLN A 137 1.16 -3.94 5.02
N CYS A 138 1.21 -2.61 5.11
CA CYS A 138 1.49 -1.92 6.36
C CYS A 138 0.23 -1.83 7.23
N TYR A 139 0.34 -2.11 8.54
CA TYR A 139 -0.79 -1.96 9.47
C TYR A 139 -1.25 -0.50 9.66
N ARG A 140 -0.34 0.47 9.49
CA ARG A 140 -0.60 1.87 9.85
C ARG A 140 -1.17 2.70 8.70
N CYS A 141 -0.52 2.67 7.54
CA CYS A 141 -0.91 3.47 6.38
C CYS A 141 -1.53 2.65 5.24
N HIS A 142 -1.66 1.33 5.44
CA HIS A 142 -2.24 0.41 4.44
C HIS A 142 -1.53 0.36 3.08
N SER A 143 -0.32 0.91 2.96
CA SER A 143 0.54 0.78 1.77
C SER A 143 0.74 -0.70 1.42
N GLN A 144 0.63 -1.04 0.14
CA GLN A 144 0.74 -2.40 -0.38
C GLN A 144 1.99 -2.53 -1.24
N TYR A 145 2.78 -3.57 -1.02
CA TYR A 145 4.00 -3.89 -1.77
C TYR A 145 3.84 -5.21 -2.49
N ARG A 146 4.33 -5.25 -3.73
CA ARG A 146 4.12 -6.35 -4.70
C ARG A 146 5.43 -6.65 -5.42
N GLU A 147 5.46 -7.81 -6.07
CA GLU A 147 6.55 -8.18 -7.00
C GLU A 147 7.93 -8.17 -6.33
N MET A 148 7.99 -8.63 -5.07
CA MET A 148 9.21 -8.69 -4.28
C MET A 148 9.46 -10.11 -3.78
N ASP A 149 10.73 -10.51 -3.75
CA ASP A 149 11.14 -11.81 -3.22
C ASP A 149 11.08 -11.81 -1.69
N GLY A 150 10.79 -12.98 -1.10
CA GLY A 150 10.79 -13.15 0.36
C GLY A 150 9.56 -12.55 1.07
N LEU A 151 8.47 -12.23 0.34
CA LEU A 151 7.18 -11.86 0.93
C LEU A 151 6.72 -12.83 2.01
N ASP A 152 6.96 -14.13 1.80
CA ASP A 152 6.44 -15.21 2.65
C ASP A 152 7.15 -15.30 4.02
N GLU A 153 8.23 -14.56 4.23
CA GLU A 153 8.96 -14.55 5.50
C GLU A 153 8.36 -13.60 6.53
N HIS A 154 7.51 -12.66 6.11
CA HIS A 154 6.77 -11.80 7.03
C HIS A 154 5.63 -12.57 7.68
N GLY A 155 5.27 -12.16 8.90
CA GLY A 155 4.13 -12.71 9.61
C GLY A 155 2.81 -12.49 8.87
N GLY A 156 1.87 -13.41 9.06
CA GLY A 156 0.49 -13.21 8.62
C GLY A 156 -0.22 -12.10 9.40
N PHE A 157 -1.46 -11.83 9.03
CA PHE A 157 -2.29 -10.85 9.75
C PHE A 157 -2.51 -11.25 11.21
N ASP A 158 -2.25 -10.30 12.12
CA ASP A 158 -2.44 -10.39 13.56
C ASP A 158 -3.50 -9.37 14.00
N LEU A 159 -4.58 -9.90 14.58
CA LEU A 159 -5.72 -9.10 15.01
C LEU A 159 -5.37 -8.18 16.19
N GLU A 160 -4.49 -8.60 17.10
CA GLU A 160 -4.08 -7.80 18.26
C GLU A 160 -3.32 -6.55 17.79
N VAL A 161 -2.40 -6.75 16.84
CA VAL A 161 -1.63 -5.66 16.23
C VAL A 161 -2.54 -4.69 15.50
N HIS A 162 -3.48 -5.19 14.70
CA HIS A 162 -4.44 -4.36 13.98
C HIS A 162 -5.32 -3.54 14.93
N GLU A 163 -5.87 -4.17 15.97
CA GLU A 163 -6.73 -3.49 16.94
C GLU A 163 -5.93 -2.47 17.77
N LYS A 164 -4.66 -2.75 18.11
CA LYS A 164 -3.76 -1.80 18.77
C LYS A 164 -3.60 -0.52 17.94
N HIS A 165 -3.31 -0.61 16.64
CA HIS A 165 -3.21 0.56 15.76
C HIS A 165 -4.52 1.33 15.69
N ARG A 166 -5.64 0.61 15.59
CA ARG A 166 -6.98 1.21 15.59
C ARG A 166 -7.26 1.99 16.88
N GLN A 167 -6.88 1.45 18.04
CA GLN A 167 -7.05 2.16 19.31
C GLN A 167 -6.10 3.35 19.45
N GLN A 168 -4.86 3.25 18.97
CA GLN A 168 -3.90 4.35 19.03
C GLN A 168 -4.35 5.56 18.20
N THR A 169 -4.88 5.33 16.99
CA THR A 169 -5.42 6.41 16.15
C THR A 169 -6.60 7.12 16.81
N ILE A 170 -7.52 6.37 17.43
CA ILE A 170 -8.65 6.94 18.18
C ILE A 170 -8.15 7.79 19.37
N ARG A 171 -7.21 7.26 20.17
CA ARG A 171 -6.66 7.97 21.34
C ARG A 171 -5.98 9.29 20.96
N LEU A 172 -5.22 9.29 19.86
CA LEU A 172 -4.56 10.51 19.36
C LEU A 172 -5.60 11.55 18.90
N ALA A 173 -6.61 11.11 18.14
CA ALA A 173 -7.68 12.00 17.70
C ALA A 173 -8.50 12.59 18.87
N GLU A 174 -8.75 11.80 19.92
CA GLU A 174 -9.40 12.28 21.15
C GLU A 174 -8.53 13.31 21.90
N ALA A 175 -7.22 13.05 22.03
CA ALA A 175 -6.27 13.97 22.65
C ALA A 175 -6.19 15.30 21.89
N GLU A 176 -6.08 15.27 20.56
CA GLU A 176 -6.09 16.47 19.71
C GLU A 176 -7.41 17.23 19.82
N ARG A 177 -8.55 16.52 19.87
CA ARG A 177 -9.86 17.15 20.05
C ARG A 177 -9.97 17.81 21.41
N ALA A 178 -9.50 17.16 22.47
CA ALA A 178 -9.46 17.74 23.81
C ALA A 178 -8.59 18.99 23.84
N GLN A 179 -7.39 18.95 23.25
CA GLN A 179 -6.50 20.11 23.14
C GLN A 179 -7.16 21.26 22.40
N ARG A 180 -7.78 21.00 21.24
CA ARG A 180 -8.51 22.01 20.47
C ARG A 180 -9.65 22.67 21.27
N LEU A 181 -10.38 21.89 22.07
CA LEU A 181 -11.43 22.43 22.94
C LEU A 181 -10.87 23.30 24.07
N HIS A 182 -9.76 22.89 24.69
CA HIS A 182 -9.09 23.70 25.73
C HIS A 182 -8.55 25.01 25.15
N GLN A 183 -7.98 24.97 23.95
CA GLN A 183 -7.46 26.15 23.27
C GLN A 183 -8.58 27.11 22.87
N ALA A 184 -9.67 26.61 22.28
CA ALA A 184 -10.84 27.45 21.96
C ALA A 184 -11.47 28.09 23.22
N ALA A 185 -11.50 27.37 24.34
CA ALA A 185 -11.97 27.92 25.62
C ALA A 185 -11.02 29.02 26.14
N ALA A 186 -9.70 28.83 26.03
CA ALA A 186 -8.71 29.84 26.39
C ALA A 186 -8.82 31.10 25.51
N ASP A 187 -8.99 30.94 24.20
CA ASP A 187 -9.15 32.05 23.25
C ASP A 187 -10.44 32.84 23.51
N THR A 188 -11.52 32.16 23.91
CA THR A 188 -12.79 32.81 24.30
C THR A 188 -12.66 33.55 25.65
N ALA A 189 -11.81 33.05 26.54
CA ALA A 189 -11.57 33.64 27.86
C ALA A 189 -10.51 34.75 27.86
N ALA A 190 -9.70 34.87 26.81
CA ALA A 190 -8.74 35.96 26.64
C ALA A 190 -9.52 37.27 26.39
N PRO A 191 -9.53 38.22 27.33
CA PRO A 191 -10.15 39.51 27.09
C PRO A 191 -9.37 40.24 25.99
N ALA A 192 -10.09 40.95 25.11
CA ALA A 192 -9.50 41.86 24.13
C ALA A 192 -8.73 42.99 24.85
N SER A 193 -7.51 42.72 25.27
CA SER A 193 -6.62 43.69 25.92
C SER A 193 -5.39 43.93 25.05
N GLU A 194 -5.59 44.40 23.82
CA GLU A 194 -4.56 45.13 23.10
C GLU A 194 -5.16 46.01 22.00
N SER A 195 -5.78 47.11 22.42
CA SER A 195 -5.83 48.34 21.63
C SER A 195 -5.25 49.46 22.50
N GLN A 196 -3.93 49.41 22.71
CA GLN A 196 -3.15 50.56 23.16
C GLN A 196 -2.45 51.19 21.96
N ASP A 197 -2.48 52.53 21.98
CA ASP A 197 -1.71 53.52 21.22
C ASP A 197 -2.22 53.99 19.85
N GLY A 198 -2.64 55.27 19.85
CA GLY A 198 -2.84 56.10 18.66
C GLY A 198 -3.76 57.28 18.87
#